data_AF-A0AA41ZNI5-F1
#
_entry.id   AF-A0AA41ZNI5-F1
#
_cell.length_a   1.000
_cell.length_b   1.000
_cell.length_c   1.000
_cell.angle_alpha   90.00
_cell.angle_beta   90.00
_cell.angle_gamma   90.00
#
_symmetry.space_group_name_H-M   'P 1'
#
loop_
_entity.id
_entity.type
_entity.pdbx_description
1 polymer ?
#
loop_
_entity_poly.entity_id
_entity_poly.type
_entity_poly.pdbx_seq_one_letter_code
_entity_poly.pdbx_strand_id
1 'polypeptide(L)'
;MILDLDIGNTLSKWRLKDPLSSEIRSRGAVWTRDQWQPGADIPDLNVIERVRISSVAHSDVLRETVSLLRRRVPTVHVARPAAEAAGVTCGYDVPARLGVDRWLGALSGYQLTGGCCVVDCGSAITIDFVLPGGQHLGGYIIPGLRLMKESLKLGTRHVRIDPEVEVARLHAPGRNTTDAVNHGVFMAAVSAIHRIYCDVCDEQGVALPLLLTGGDARVVSAALSVPHGLWPDMVYGGLEVLYPMTSAERAGRMSGAPAVPSVPPLEKIRAGVAFSTLL
;
A
#
# COMPACT_ATOMS: atom_id res chain seq x y z
N MET A 1 -9.84 -2.17 -23.42
CA MET A 1 -8.97 -1.84 -22.26
C MET A 1 -9.40 -2.58 -21.00
N ILE A 2 -8.47 -2.78 -20.06
CA ILE A 2 -8.75 -3.27 -18.69
C ILE A 2 -8.66 -2.07 -17.72
N LEU A 3 -9.66 -1.89 -16.86
CA LEU A 3 -9.69 -0.86 -15.83
C LEU A 3 -9.44 -1.49 -14.45
N ASP A 4 -8.43 -1.01 -13.75
CA ASP A 4 -8.23 -1.32 -12.33
C ASP A 4 -8.66 -0.12 -11.50
N LEU A 5 -9.53 -0.35 -10.51
CA LEU A 5 -10.04 0.67 -9.60
C LEU A 5 -9.66 0.31 -8.16
N ASP A 6 -9.16 1.30 -7.43
CA ASP A 6 -8.93 1.22 -5.98
C ASP A 6 -9.68 2.36 -5.28
N ILE A 7 -10.78 2.01 -4.63
CA ILE A 7 -11.73 2.96 -4.03
C ILE A 7 -11.46 3.04 -2.52
N GLY A 8 -10.59 3.98 -2.14
CA GLY A 8 -10.26 4.26 -0.75
C GLY A 8 -11.24 5.19 -0.05
N ASN A 9 -11.07 5.40 1.25
CA ASN A 9 -11.93 6.34 2.02
C ASN A 9 -11.67 7.82 1.69
N THR A 10 -10.47 8.14 1.21
CA THR A 10 -10.05 9.52 0.92
C THR A 10 -9.87 9.75 -0.57
N LEU A 11 -9.11 8.89 -1.24
CA LEU A 11 -8.85 8.95 -2.68
C LEU A 11 -9.29 7.66 -3.34
N SER A 12 -9.92 7.79 -4.50
CA SER A 12 -10.21 6.70 -5.43
C SER A 12 -9.23 6.82 -6.59
N LYS A 13 -8.43 5.79 -6.81
CA LYS A 13 -7.39 5.76 -7.83
C LYS A 13 -7.78 4.76 -8.91
N TRP A 14 -7.30 5.01 -10.12
CA TRP A 14 -7.49 4.10 -11.22
C TRP A 14 -6.29 4.01 -12.15
N ARG A 15 -6.20 2.91 -12.89
CA ARG A 15 -5.33 2.79 -14.06
C ARG A 15 -5.99 2.03 -15.20
N LEU A 16 -5.62 2.37 -16.43
CA LEU A 16 -6.00 1.64 -17.62
C LEU A 16 -4.84 0.82 -18.16
N LYS A 17 -5.15 -0.39 -18.61
CA LYS A 17 -4.20 -1.31 -19.22
C LYS A 17 -4.64 -1.78 -20.59
N ASP A 18 -3.64 -2.01 -21.43
CA ASP A 18 -3.79 -2.73 -22.69
C ASP A 18 -3.98 -4.22 -22.41
N PRO A 19 -5.04 -4.87 -22.95
CA PRO A 19 -5.30 -6.28 -22.68
C PRO A 19 -4.34 -7.24 -23.38
N LEU A 20 -3.64 -6.80 -24.43
CA LEU A 20 -2.70 -7.62 -25.20
C LEU A 20 -1.27 -7.43 -24.67
N SER A 21 -0.79 -6.20 -24.60
CA SER A 21 0.58 -5.90 -24.16
C SER A 21 0.74 -5.90 -22.64
N SER A 22 -0.36 -5.80 -21.87
CA SER A 22 -0.35 -5.62 -20.40
C SER A 22 0.29 -4.28 -19.96
N GLU A 23 0.56 -3.37 -20.89
CA GLU A 23 1.14 -2.06 -20.59
C GLU A 23 0.10 -1.15 -19.93
N ILE A 24 0.56 -0.33 -18.99
CA ILE A 24 -0.26 0.69 -18.34
C ILE A 24 -0.32 1.90 -19.28
N ARG A 25 -1.53 2.24 -19.74
CA ARG A 25 -1.78 3.33 -20.70
C ARG A 25 -2.00 4.67 -20.01
N SER A 26 -2.69 4.67 -18.87
CA SER A 26 -2.98 5.89 -18.11
C SER A 26 -3.31 5.59 -16.66
N ARG A 27 -3.24 6.63 -15.82
CA ARG A 27 -3.58 6.60 -14.39
C ARG A 27 -4.34 7.87 -14.02
N GLY A 28 -5.14 7.81 -12.96
CA GLY A 28 -5.81 8.97 -12.38
C GLY A 28 -6.19 8.75 -10.91
N ALA A 29 -6.56 9.84 -10.25
CA ALA A 29 -7.02 9.83 -8.86
C ALA A 29 -8.04 10.94 -8.64
N VAL A 30 -9.10 10.66 -7.87
CA VAL A 30 -10.19 11.58 -7.53
C VAL A 30 -10.52 11.47 -6.04
N TRP A 31 -10.94 12.57 -5.41
CA TRP A 31 -11.38 12.58 -4.02
C TRP A 31 -12.70 11.83 -3.85
N THR A 32 -12.72 10.86 -2.93
CA THR A 32 -13.86 9.93 -2.81
C THR A 32 -15.08 10.57 -2.14
N ARG A 33 -14.85 11.39 -1.11
CA ARG A 33 -15.94 11.93 -0.27
C ARG A 33 -16.81 13.00 -0.94
N ASP A 34 -16.23 13.80 -1.84
CA ASP A 34 -16.89 15.03 -2.31
C ASP A 34 -17.10 15.08 -3.84
N GLN A 35 -16.50 14.15 -4.60
CA GLN A 35 -16.45 14.27 -6.06
C GLN A 35 -16.60 12.96 -6.84
N TRP A 36 -16.62 11.77 -6.22
CA TRP A 36 -16.70 10.52 -6.98
C TRP A 36 -18.03 10.42 -7.74
N GLN A 37 -17.97 10.61 -9.06
CA GLN A 37 -19.09 10.44 -9.97
C GLN A 37 -18.79 9.26 -10.92
N PRO A 38 -19.37 8.08 -10.64
CA PRO A 38 -19.26 6.93 -11.53
C PRO A 38 -19.60 7.29 -12.98
N GLY A 39 -18.62 7.21 -13.87
CA GLY A 39 -18.78 7.48 -15.31
C GLY A 39 -18.40 8.88 -15.80
N ALA A 40 -18.12 9.86 -14.92
CA ALA A 40 -17.50 11.13 -15.29
C ALA A 40 -15.98 11.13 -14.99
N ASP A 41 -15.60 10.51 -13.87
CA ASP A 41 -14.21 10.43 -13.38
C ASP A 41 -13.44 9.19 -13.85
N ILE A 42 -14.18 8.23 -14.42
CA ILE A 42 -13.63 7.02 -15.04
C ILE A 42 -13.39 7.36 -16.51
N PRO A 43 -12.27 6.92 -17.12
CA PRO A 43 -12.05 7.06 -18.56
C PRO A 43 -13.23 6.55 -19.37
N ASP A 44 -13.32 6.99 -20.64
CA ASP A 44 -14.40 6.60 -21.55
C ASP A 44 -14.74 5.11 -21.43
N LEU A 45 -15.91 4.82 -20.84
CA LEU A 45 -16.35 3.45 -20.56
C LEU A 45 -16.57 2.65 -21.84
N ASN A 46 -16.73 3.32 -22.99
CA ASN A 46 -16.92 2.65 -24.28
C ASN A 46 -15.68 1.84 -24.72
N VAL A 47 -14.49 2.15 -24.20
CA VAL A 47 -13.26 1.42 -24.52
C VAL A 47 -12.86 0.38 -23.46
N ILE A 48 -13.66 0.23 -22.40
CA ILE A 48 -13.38 -0.68 -21.27
C ILE A 48 -14.15 -1.98 -21.45
N GLU A 49 -13.43 -3.10 -21.48
CA GLU A 49 -14.01 -4.45 -21.65
C GLU A 49 -14.09 -5.22 -20.33
N ARG A 50 -13.20 -4.90 -19.40
CA ARG A 50 -12.95 -5.65 -18.17
C ARG A 50 -12.59 -4.70 -17.04
N VAL A 51 -13.12 -4.96 -15.85
CA VAL A 51 -12.85 -4.16 -14.65
C VAL A 51 -12.45 -5.04 -13.47
N ARG A 52 -11.48 -4.59 -12.68
CA ARG A 52 -11.15 -5.12 -11.35
C ARG A 52 -11.27 -4.00 -10.33
N ILE A 53 -11.86 -4.29 -9.17
CA ILE A 53 -12.16 -3.29 -8.14
C ILE A 53 -11.62 -3.77 -6.79
N SER A 54 -10.82 -2.92 -6.16
CA SER A 54 -10.53 -2.89 -4.73
C SER A 54 -11.39 -1.79 -4.09
N SER A 55 -11.93 -2.03 -2.89
CA SER A 55 -12.65 -0.98 -2.16
C SER A 55 -12.66 -1.21 -0.65
N VAL A 56 -12.23 -0.18 0.08
CA VAL A 56 -12.38 -0.05 1.54
C VAL A 56 -13.34 1.08 1.93
N ALA A 57 -13.99 1.68 0.94
CA ALA A 57 -14.97 2.75 1.12
C ALA A 57 -16.31 2.21 1.65
N HIS A 58 -17.20 3.15 2.01
CA HIS A 58 -18.57 2.81 2.40
C HIS A 58 -19.25 1.93 1.36
N SER A 59 -20.04 0.96 1.84
CA SER A 59 -20.68 -0.06 1.00
C SER A 59 -21.53 0.51 -0.13
N ASP A 60 -22.08 1.71 0.06
CA ASP A 60 -23.03 2.33 -0.84
C ASP A 60 -22.31 2.80 -2.11
N VAL A 61 -21.15 3.44 -1.95
CA VAL A 61 -20.26 3.85 -3.06
C VAL A 61 -19.87 2.65 -3.92
N LEU A 62 -19.49 1.54 -3.27
CA LEU A 62 -19.14 0.31 -3.99
C LEU A 62 -20.34 -0.27 -4.73
N ARG A 63 -21.51 -0.36 -4.09
CA ARG A 63 -22.72 -0.90 -4.72
C ARG A 63 -23.15 -0.09 -5.94
N GLU A 64 -23.17 1.24 -5.84
CA GLU A 64 -23.51 2.13 -6.94
C GLU A 64 -22.52 2.02 -8.10
N THR A 65 -21.23 2.04 -7.80
CA THR A 65 -20.15 1.90 -8.79
C THR A 65 -20.24 0.56 -9.52
N VAL A 66 -20.41 -0.55 -8.80
CA VAL A 66 -20.55 -1.90 -9.40
C VAL A 66 -21.83 -2.00 -10.23
N SER A 67 -22.94 -1.44 -9.76
CA SER A 67 -24.21 -1.41 -10.50
C SER A 67 -24.07 -0.69 -11.83
N LEU A 68 -23.39 0.46 -11.85
CA LEU A 68 -23.13 1.21 -13.08
C LEU A 68 -22.21 0.46 -14.04
N LEU A 69 -21.11 -0.09 -13.52
CA LEU A 69 -20.11 -0.77 -14.37
C LEU A 69 -20.68 -2.05 -14.99
N ARG A 70 -21.45 -2.84 -14.25
CA ARG A 70 -22.08 -4.06 -14.78
C ARG A 70 -23.11 -3.80 -15.89
N ARG A 71 -23.67 -2.59 -15.97
CA ARG A 71 -24.56 -2.20 -17.09
C ARG A 71 -23.79 -1.89 -18.38
N ARG A 72 -22.51 -1.56 -18.30
CA ARG A 72 -21.70 -1.05 -19.42
C ARG A 72 -20.55 -1.98 -19.81
N VAL A 73 -20.07 -2.80 -18.88
CA VAL A 73 -18.88 -3.63 -19.05
C VAL A 73 -19.23 -5.09 -18.78
N PRO A 74 -18.89 -6.04 -19.67
CA PRO A 74 -19.31 -7.43 -19.55
C PRO A 74 -18.64 -8.16 -18.36
N THR A 75 -17.44 -7.75 -17.96
CA THR A 75 -16.68 -8.42 -16.89
C THR A 75 -16.29 -7.44 -15.80
N VAL A 76 -16.79 -7.66 -14.58
CA VAL A 76 -16.48 -6.83 -13.40
C VAL A 76 -16.17 -7.73 -12.21
N HIS A 77 -14.91 -7.69 -11.75
CA HIS A 77 -14.46 -8.38 -10.55
C HIS A 77 -14.32 -7.41 -9.38
N VAL A 78 -14.75 -7.85 -8.20
CA VAL A 78 -14.59 -7.11 -6.95
C VAL A 78 -13.81 -7.97 -5.99
N ALA A 79 -12.62 -7.52 -5.63
CA ALA A 79 -11.73 -8.21 -4.71
C ALA A 79 -12.35 -8.27 -3.31
N ARG A 80 -12.11 -9.40 -2.64
CA ARG A 80 -12.42 -9.59 -1.22
C ARG A 80 -11.28 -10.39 -0.58
N PRO A 81 -10.96 -10.14 0.70
CA PRO A 81 -10.12 -11.03 1.47
C PRO A 81 -10.72 -12.44 1.52
N ALA A 82 -9.85 -13.44 1.53
CA ALA A 82 -10.20 -14.85 1.64
C ALA A 82 -9.28 -15.53 2.66
N ALA A 83 -9.66 -16.72 3.13
CA ALA A 83 -8.81 -17.50 4.03
C ALA A 83 -7.49 -17.89 3.35
N GLU A 84 -7.52 -18.15 2.04
CA GLU A 84 -6.35 -18.44 1.23
C GLU A 84 -6.57 -17.90 -0.19
N ALA A 85 -5.53 -17.35 -0.81
CA ALA A 85 -5.51 -17.07 -2.25
C ALA A 85 -4.08 -16.99 -2.76
N ALA A 86 -3.84 -17.46 -3.99
CA ALA A 86 -2.54 -17.35 -4.67
C ALA A 86 -1.34 -17.79 -3.81
N GLY A 87 -1.50 -18.91 -3.08
CA GLY A 87 -0.46 -19.45 -2.21
C GLY A 87 -0.19 -18.65 -0.94
N VAL A 88 -1.06 -17.72 -0.56
CA VAL A 88 -1.01 -16.99 0.71
C VAL A 88 -2.18 -17.38 1.59
N THR A 89 -1.92 -17.79 2.82
CA THR A 89 -2.91 -18.06 3.88
C THR A 89 -3.06 -16.84 4.76
N CYS A 90 -4.29 -16.35 4.95
CA CYS A 90 -4.58 -15.15 5.71
C CYS A 90 -4.38 -15.36 7.23
N GLY A 91 -3.56 -14.50 7.87
CA GLY A 91 -3.33 -14.54 9.33
C GLY A 91 -4.36 -13.83 10.20
N TYR A 92 -5.45 -13.30 9.65
CA TYR A 92 -6.53 -12.75 10.47
C TYR A 92 -7.45 -13.88 10.96
N ASP A 93 -7.83 -13.85 12.24
CA ASP A 93 -8.82 -14.80 12.80
C ASP A 93 -10.12 -14.84 11.99
N VAL A 94 -10.52 -13.69 11.47
CA VAL A 94 -11.66 -13.54 10.55
C VAL A 94 -11.15 -12.87 9.28
N PRO A 95 -10.81 -13.63 8.22
CA PRO A 95 -10.20 -13.09 7.01
C PRO A 95 -10.98 -11.94 6.40
N ALA A 96 -12.31 -12.00 6.43
CA ALA A 96 -13.20 -10.95 5.91
C ALA A 96 -13.05 -9.58 6.61
N ARG A 97 -12.37 -9.50 7.77
CA ARG A 97 -12.07 -8.24 8.49
C ARG A 97 -10.75 -7.59 8.06
N LEU A 98 -9.92 -8.28 7.28
CA LEU A 98 -8.71 -7.68 6.72
C LEU A 98 -9.08 -6.63 5.68
N GLY A 99 -8.39 -5.49 5.66
CA GLY A 99 -8.54 -4.51 4.59
C GLY A 99 -8.21 -5.15 3.24
N VAL A 100 -9.05 -4.96 2.22
CA VAL A 100 -8.82 -5.58 0.91
C VAL A 100 -7.55 -5.05 0.25
N ASP A 101 -7.21 -3.78 0.45
CA ASP A 101 -5.95 -3.16 0.03
C ASP A 101 -4.72 -3.87 0.64
N ARG A 102 -4.74 -4.12 1.97
CA ARG A 102 -3.70 -4.87 2.68
C ARG A 102 -3.60 -6.30 2.17
N TRP A 103 -4.74 -6.96 1.94
CA TRP A 103 -4.77 -8.30 1.37
C TRP A 103 -4.12 -8.33 -0.02
N LEU A 104 -4.47 -7.40 -0.91
CA LEU A 104 -3.91 -7.29 -2.25
C LEU A 104 -2.40 -6.97 -2.23
N GLY A 105 -1.97 -6.14 -1.26
CA GLY A 105 -0.56 -5.89 -0.99
C GLY A 105 0.21 -7.16 -0.62
N ALA A 106 -0.31 -7.94 0.35
CA ALA A 106 0.27 -9.21 0.76
C ALA A 106 0.37 -10.20 -0.42
N LEU A 107 -0.68 -10.34 -1.23
CA LEU A 107 -0.70 -11.23 -2.39
C LEU A 107 0.34 -10.85 -3.45
N SER A 108 0.38 -9.57 -3.83
CA SER A 108 1.33 -9.09 -4.85
C SER A 108 2.77 -9.12 -4.37
N GLY A 109 3.02 -8.73 -3.12
CA GLY A 109 4.33 -8.83 -2.50
C GLY A 109 4.84 -10.27 -2.48
N TYR A 110 4.01 -11.22 -2.02
CA TYR A 110 4.36 -12.64 -1.99
C TYR A 110 4.61 -13.21 -3.39
N GLN A 111 3.75 -12.92 -4.37
CA GLN A 111 3.95 -13.38 -5.73
C GLN A 111 5.23 -12.84 -6.37
N LEU A 112 5.66 -11.63 -5.98
CA LEU A 112 6.90 -11.03 -6.48
C LEU A 112 8.16 -11.63 -5.82
N THR A 113 8.07 -12.08 -4.57
CA THR A 113 9.27 -12.30 -3.73
C THR A 113 9.33 -13.64 -2.99
N GLY A 114 8.24 -14.38 -2.89
CA GLY A 114 8.12 -15.62 -2.11
C GLY A 114 8.03 -15.42 -0.59
N GLY A 115 8.02 -14.17 -0.12
CA GLY A 115 7.91 -13.76 1.27
C GLY A 115 8.30 -12.28 1.38
N CYS A 116 7.56 -11.47 2.14
CA CYS A 116 7.73 -10.01 2.13
C CYS A 116 7.23 -9.32 3.39
N CYS A 117 7.76 -8.13 3.63
CA CYS A 117 7.12 -7.08 4.41
C CYS A 117 6.59 -6.01 3.44
N VAL A 118 5.30 -5.70 3.52
CA VAL A 118 4.64 -4.69 2.69
C VAL A 118 4.24 -3.52 3.58
N VAL A 119 4.58 -2.30 3.15
CA VAL A 119 4.20 -1.07 3.84
C VAL A 119 3.45 -0.15 2.88
N ASP A 120 2.17 0.10 3.14
CA ASP A 120 1.41 1.13 2.42
C ASP A 120 1.42 2.43 3.21
N CYS A 121 2.12 3.45 2.70
CA CYS A 121 2.18 4.80 3.23
C CYS A 121 1.03 5.67 2.67
N GLY A 122 -0.19 5.35 3.08
CA GLY A 122 -1.41 6.03 2.67
C GLY A 122 -2.01 6.94 3.76
N SER A 123 -3.34 7.01 3.80
CA SER A 123 -4.06 7.77 4.84
C SER A 123 -3.78 7.20 6.25
N ALA A 124 -3.65 5.89 6.33
CA ALA A 124 -2.95 5.18 7.40
C ALA A 124 -1.67 4.59 6.81
N ILE A 125 -0.66 4.37 7.65
CA ILE A 125 0.45 3.49 7.31
C ILE A 125 0.08 2.08 7.78
N THR A 126 0.11 1.12 6.86
CA THR A 126 -0.09 -0.31 7.18
C THR A 126 1.20 -1.07 6.95
N ILE A 127 1.47 -2.10 7.76
CA ILE A 127 2.70 -2.91 7.69
C ILE A 127 2.28 -4.38 7.81
N ASP A 128 2.34 -5.13 6.72
CA ASP A 128 1.91 -6.54 6.67
C ASP A 128 3.08 -7.47 6.35
N PHE A 129 3.07 -8.66 6.93
CA PHE A 129 4.15 -9.64 6.79
C PHE A 129 3.63 -10.95 6.20
N VAL A 130 4.32 -11.47 5.19
CA VAL A 130 4.10 -12.79 4.62
C VAL A 130 5.40 -13.57 4.68
N LEU A 131 5.40 -14.71 5.38
CA LEU A 131 6.56 -15.57 5.50
C LEU A 131 6.83 -16.36 4.22
N PRO A 132 8.07 -16.87 4.04
CA PRO A 132 8.33 -17.95 3.10
C PRO A 132 7.37 -19.12 3.35
N GLY A 133 6.74 -19.60 2.28
CA GLY A 133 5.67 -20.61 2.37
C GLY A 133 4.26 -20.04 2.45
N GLY A 134 4.09 -18.72 2.48
CA GLY A 134 2.80 -18.07 2.22
C GLY A 134 1.96 -17.74 3.45
N GLN A 135 2.47 -17.95 4.67
CA GLN A 135 1.72 -17.54 5.87
C GLN A 135 1.75 -16.02 6.01
N HIS A 136 0.61 -15.35 5.83
CA HIS A 136 0.44 -13.96 6.25
C HIS A 136 0.34 -13.92 7.77
N LEU A 137 1.16 -13.12 8.45
CA LEU A 137 1.16 -13.02 9.92
C LEU A 137 0.14 -12.01 10.45
N GLY A 138 -0.53 -11.28 9.56
CA GLY A 138 -1.19 -10.03 9.92
C GLY A 138 -0.21 -8.87 9.84
N GLY A 139 -0.50 -7.81 10.60
CA GLY A 139 0.26 -6.58 10.49
C GLY A 139 -0.21 -5.46 11.40
N TYR A 140 0.39 -4.29 11.22
CA TYR A 140 0.20 -3.10 12.03
C TYR A 140 -0.51 -2.01 11.24
N ILE A 141 -1.26 -1.15 11.95
CA ILE A 141 -1.86 0.05 11.40
C ILE A 141 -1.47 1.22 12.31
N ILE A 142 -0.83 2.23 11.74
CA ILE A 142 -0.51 3.49 12.41
C ILE A 142 -1.07 4.67 11.60
N PRO A 143 -1.36 5.83 12.21
CA PRO A 143 -1.83 7.00 11.46
C PRO A 143 -0.79 7.41 10.40
N GLY A 144 -1.26 7.75 9.19
CA GLY A 144 -0.39 8.27 8.13
C GLY A 144 0.16 9.66 8.46
N LEU A 145 1.13 10.14 7.68
CA LEU A 145 1.81 11.41 7.96
C LEU A 145 0.83 12.57 8.06
N ARG A 146 -0.10 12.69 7.11
CA ARG A 146 -1.13 13.74 7.13
C ARG A 146 -2.01 13.65 8.38
N LEU A 147 -2.50 12.44 8.71
CA LEU A 147 -3.40 12.24 9.85
C LEU A 147 -2.71 12.55 11.20
N MET A 148 -1.44 12.16 11.35
CA MET A 148 -0.64 12.52 12.53
C MET A 148 -0.55 14.04 12.68
N LYS A 149 -0.22 14.77 11.61
CA LYS A 149 -0.13 16.23 11.68
C LYS A 149 -1.50 16.88 11.96
N GLU A 150 -2.58 16.35 11.38
CA GLU A 150 -3.96 16.82 11.63
C GLU A 150 -4.37 16.62 13.10
N SER A 151 -3.98 15.50 13.71
CA SER A 151 -4.27 15.23 15.13
C SER A 151 -3.65 16.28 16.07
N LEU A 152 -2.45 16.77 15.75
CA LEU A 152 -1.76 17.81 16.52
C LEU A 152 -2.43 19.18 16.36
N LYS A 153 -2.98 19.50 15.18
CA LYS A 153 -3.75 20.74 14.95
C LYS A 153 -5.01 20.81 15.81
N LEU A 154 -5.72 19.68 15.96
CA LEU A 154 -6.91 19.64 16.81
C LEU A 154 -6.58 19.95 18.28
N GLY A 155 -5.36 19.63 18.73
CA GLY A 155 -4.86 19.98 20.06
C GLY A 155 -4.18 21.35 20.18
N THR A 156 -3.80 21.99 19.07
CA THR A 156 -2.96 23.22 19.09
C THR A 156 -3.35 24.22 18.00
N ARG A 157 -3.77 25.44 18.40
CA ARG A 157 -4.29 26.48 17.48
C ARG A 157 -3.25 27.10 16.52
N HIS A 158 -1.98 26.68 16.56
CA HIS A 158 -0.87 27.39 15.89
C HIS A 158 0.09 26.53 15.03
N VAL A 159 -0.18 25.24 14.84
CA VAL A 159 0.71 24.40 14.01
C VAL A 159 0.41 24.62 12.52
N ARG A 160 1.26 25.41 11.86
CA ARG A 160 1.32 25.50 10.40
C ARG A 160 2.07 24.27 9.88
N ILE A 161 1.56 23.64 8.82
CA ILE A 161 2.20 22.49 8.17
C ILE A 161 2.66 22.95 6.80
N ASP A 162 3.96 22.89 6.55
CA ASP A 162 4.54 23.04 5.22
C ASP A 162 4.59 21.67 4.52
N PRO A 163 4.07 21.53 3.29
CA PRO A 163 4.19 20.31 2.48
C PRO A 163 5.62 20.06 1.96
N GLU A 164 6.50 21.05 1.90
CA GLU A 164 7.85 20.92 1.33
C GLU A 164 8.91 20.84 2.43
N VAL A 165 9.01 19.68 3.09
CA VAL A 165 10.11 19.44 4.03
C VAL A 165 11.29 18.83 3.29
N GLU A 166 12.43 19.51 3.35
CA GLU A 166 13.70 19.00 2.84
C GLU A 166 14.11 17.75 3.66
N VAL A 167 13.95 16.56 3.08
CA VAL A 167 14.13 15.27 3.77
C VAL A 167 15.46 15.15 4.50
N ALA A 168 16.52 15.76 3.95
CA ALA A 168 17.86 15.74 4.51
C ALA A 168 17.96 16.36 5.94
N ARG A 169 16.97 17.16 6.36
CA ARG A 169 16.96 17.82 7.67
C ARG A 169 16.08 17.14 8.71
N LEU A 170 15.32 16.10 8.33
CA LEU A 170 14.32 15.46 9.19
C LEU A 170 14.92 14.76 10.42
N HIS A 171 16.21 14.40 10.38
CA HIS A 171 16.91 13.79 11.51
C HIS A 171 17.45 14.80 12.54
N ALA A 172 17.45 16.09 12.22
CA ALA A 172 17.89 17.13 13.16
C ALA A 172 16.72 17.59 14.05
N PRO A 173 16.95 17.97 15.32
CA PRO A 173 15.91 18.61 16.13
C PRO A 173 15.37 19.87 15.45
N GLY A 174 14.04 20.00 15.37
CA GLY A 174 13.39 21.17 14.79
C GLY A 174 13.70 22.44 15.59
N ARG A 175 13.98 23.53 14.89
CA ARG A 175 14.35 24.84 15.51
C ARG A 175 13.19 25.82 15.61
N ASN A 176 12.01 25.42 15.15
CA ASN A 176 10.75 26.11 15.31
C ASN A 176 9.62 25.07 15.41
N THR A 177 8.41 25.49 15.77
CA THR A 177 7.27 24.59 16.00
C THR A 177 6.88 23.79 14.75
N THR A 178 6.93 24.41 13.57
CA THR A 178 6.62 23.73 12.29
C THR A 178 7.62 22.61 12.03
N ASP A 179 8.91 22.88 12.17
CA ASP A 179 9.97 21.87 12.02
C ASP A 179 9.83 20.78 13.08
N ALA A 180 9.60 21.14 14.35
CA ALA A 180 9.49 20.18 15.44
C ALA A 180 8.34 19.18 15.20
N VAL A 181 7.18 19.67 14.72
CA VAL A 181 6.05 18.80 14.34
C VAL A 181 6.38 17.96 13.12
N ASN A 182 6.90 18.57 12.05
CA ASN A 182 7.20 17.87 10.81
C ASN A 182 8.25 16.78 11.00
N HIS A 183 9.34 17.09 11.70
CA HIS A 183 10.44 16.16 12.00
C HIS A 183 9.94 15.06 12.94
N GLY A 184 9.19 15.42 13.99
CA GLY A 184 8.63 14.45 14.93
C GLY A 184 7.68 13.44 14.27
N VAL A 185 6.73 13.91 13.47
CA VAL A 185 5.78 13.03 12.74
C VAL A 185 6.51 12.09 11.79
N PHE A 186 7.47 12.63 11.04
CA PHE A 186 8.23 11.83 10.09
C PHE A 186 9.10 10.78 10.79
N MET A 187 9.86 11.19 11.82
CA MET A 187 10.68 10.28 12.62
C MET A 187 9.85 9.21 13.30
N ALA A 188 8.64 9.54 13.78
CA ALA A 188 7.73 8.56 14.36
C ALA A 188 7.35 7.47 13.34
N ALA A 189 6.96 7.85 12.12
CA ALA A 189 6.59 6.88 11.07
C ALA A 189 7.78 6.00 10.65
N VAL A 190 8.92 6.61 10.31
CA VAL A 190 10.10 5.87 9.82
C VAL A 190 10.66 4.96 10.91
N SER A 191 10.75 5.45 12.15
CA SER A 191 11.25 4.65 13.27
C SER A 191 10.31 3.50 13.61
N ALA A 192 8.99 3.71 13.55
CA ALA A 192 8.01 2.64 13.75
C ALA A 192 8.15 1.55 12.69
N ILE A 193 8.20 1.93 11.40
CA ILE A 193 8.40 0.97 10.29
C ILE A 193 9.69 0.18 10.48
N HIS A 194 10.81 0.87 10.72
CA HIS A 194 12.11 0.23 10.92
C HIS A 194 12.09 -0.72 12.11
N ARG A 195 11.57 -0.28 13.26
CA ARG A 195 11.54 -1.10 14.48
C ARG A 195 10.65 -2.33 14.31
N ILE A 196 9.45 -2.15 13.80
CA ILE A 196 8.50 -3.25 13.56
C ILE A 196 9.10 -4.27 12.59
N TYR A 197 9.71 -3.81 11.49
CA TYR A 197 10.38 -4.69 10.53
C TYR A 197 11.48 -5.53 11.20
N CYS A 198 12.36 -4.87 11.96
CA CYS A 198 13.48 -5.56 12.58
C CYS A 198 13.03 -6.55 13.66
N ASP A 199 12.09 -6.17 14.52
CA ASP A 199 11.58 -7.03 15.61
C ASP A 199 10.89 -8.27 15.04
N VAL A 200 10.01 -8.12 14.03
CA VAL A 200 9.32 -9.26 13.41
C VAL A 200 10.28 -10.16 12.64
N CYS A 201 11.22 -9.60 11.89
CA CYS A 201 12.23 -10.40 11.18
C CYS A 201 13.11 -11.20 12.14
N ASP A 202 13.50 -10.60 13.28
CA ASP A 202 14.30 -11.27 14.30
C ASP A 202 13.51 -12.40 15.00
N GLU A 203 12.29 -12.11 15.44
CA GLU A 203 11.40 -13.08 16.08
C GLU A 203 11.13 -14.29 15.18
N GLN A 204 10.89 -14.05 13.89
CA GLN A 204 10.62 -15.09 12.91
C GLN A 204 11.91 -15.75 12.36
N GLY A 205 13.09 -15.24 12.73
CA GLY A 205 14.37 -15.77 12.26
C GLY A 205 14.56 -15.67 10.73
N VAL A 206 13.90 -14.71 10.08
CA VAL A 206 13.90 -14.57 8.62
C VAL A 206 14.10 -13.12 8.21
N ALA A 207 14.94 -12.88 7.21
CA ALA A 207 15.07 -11.57 6.59
C ALA A 207 14.10 -11.49 5.40
N LEU A 208 13.17 -10.53 5.43
CA LEU A 208 12.14 -10.37 4.41
C LEU A 208 12.45 -9.20 3.47
N PRO A 209 12.25 -9.34 2.15
CA PRO A 209 12.15 -8.21 1.22
C PRO A 209 11.12 -7.18 1.69
N LEU A 210 11.52 -5.91 1.71
CA LEU A 210 10.64 -4.79 2.08
C LEU A 210 10.13 -4.08 0.82
N LEU A 211 8.82 -3.89 0.74
CA LEU A 211 8.19 -3.18 -0.36
C LEU A 211 7.34 -2.02 0.18
N LEU A 212 7.54 -0.83 -0.36
CA LEU A 212 6.79 0.38 -0.02
C LEU A 212 5.80 0.73 -1.14
N THR A 213 4.58 1.07 -0.76
CA THR A 213 3.55 1.65 -1.64
C THR A 213 2.85 2.81 -0.95
N GLY A 214 1.85 3.40 -1.60
CA GLY A 214 1.10 4.55 -1.05
C GLY A 214 1.59 5.91 -1.53
N GLY A 215 0.85 6.96 -1.18
CA GLY A 215 1.12 8.33 -1.62
C GLY A 215 2.36 8.94 -0.98
N ASP A 216 2.60 8.61 0.29
CA ASP A 216 3.73 9.12 1.08
C ASP A 216 4.96 8.19 1.00
N ALA A 217 4.89 7.12 0.20
CA ALA A 217 5.94 6.09 0.11
C ALA A 217 7.31 6.67 -0.22
N ARG A 218 7.36 7.62 -1.15
CA ARG A 218 8.61 8.25 -1.60
C ARG A 218 9.25 9.10 -0.50
N VAL A 219 8.42 9.76 0.32
CA VAL A 219 8.88 10.58 1.43
C VAL A 219 9.46 9.68 2.53
N VAL A 220 8.73 8.62 2.89
CA VAL A 220 9.19 7.61 3.86
C VAL A 220 10.46 6.89 3.38
N SER A 221 10.49 6.48 2.12
CA SER A 221 11.61 5.82 1.45
C SER A 221 12.92 6.58 1.62
N ALA A 222 12.87 7.90 1.46
CA ALA A 222 14.07 8.74 1.45
C ALA A 222 14.79 8.83 2.82
N ALA A 223 14.19 8.37 3.91
CA ALA A 223 14.86 8.26 5.21
C ALA A 223 14.86 6.86 5.82
N LEU A 224 14.28 5.87 5.12
CA LEU A 224 14.29 4.50 5.59
C LEU A 224 15.64 3.84 5.24
N SER A 225 16.34 3.35 6.26
CA SER A 225 17.66 2.72 6.11
C SER A 225 17.60 1.28 5.58
N VAL A 226 16.46 0.61 5.68
CA VAL A 226 16.28 -0.77 5.20
C VAL A 226 16.19 -0.76 3.67
N PRO A 227 16.94 -1.59 2.93
CA PRO A 227 16.77 -1.73 1.48
C PRO A 227 15.33 -2.12 1.12
N HIS A 228 14.70 -1.39 0.19
CA HIS A 228 13.30 -1.59 -0.16
C HIS A 228 12.97 -1.25 -1.61
N GLY A 229 11.95 -1.91 -2.16
CA GLY A 229 11.39 -1.59 -3.48
C GLY A 229 10.21 -0.62 -3.37
N LEU A 230 10.13 0.38 -4.25
CA LEU A 230 8.96 1.27 -4.36
C LEU A 230 8.01 0.76 -5.43
N TRP A 231 6.77 0.41 -5.05
CA TRP A 231 5.76 -0.09 -5.96
C TRP A 231 4.44 0.68 -5.86
N PRO A 232 4.30 1.83 -6.55
CA PRO A 232 3.07 2.64 -6.49
C PRO A 232 1.80 1.91 -6.96
N ASP A 233 1.95 0.91 -7.83
CA ASP A 233 0.85 0.13 -8.42
C ASP A 233 0.57 -1.20 -7.68
N MET A 234 1.10 -1.39 -6.47
CA MET A 234 1.06 -2.67 -5.74
C MET A 234 -0.36 -3.22 -5.53
N VAL A 235 -1.30 -2.40 -5.08
CA VAL A 235 -2.70 -2.84 -4.87
C VAL A 235 -3.29 -3.39 -6.16
N TYR A 236 -2.98 -2.76 -7.30
CA TYR A 236 -3.40 -3.25 -8.59
C TYR A 236 -2.66 -4.52 -9.02
N GLY A 237 -1.39 -4.69 -8.64
CA GLY A 237 -0.68 -5.96 -8.76
C GLY A 237 -1.43 -7.08 -8.02
N GLY A 238 -1.99 -6.81 -6.84
CA GLY A 238 -2.82 -7.78 -6.13
C GLY A 238 -4.10 -8.13 -6.89
N LEU A 239 -4.72 -7.16 -7.56
CA LEU A 239 -5.87 -7.40 -8.44
C LEU A 239 -5.49 -8.28 -9.63
N GLU A 240 -4.29 -8.11 -10.18
CA GLU A 240 -3.74 -8.97 -11.24
C GLU A 240 -3.52 -10.40 -10.77
N VAL A 241 -3.02 -10.58 -9.55
CA VAL A 241 -2.84 -11.89 -8.93
C VAL A 241 -4.17 -12.61 -8.74
N LEU A 242 -5.19 -11.92 -8.21
CA LEU A 242 -6.51 -12.53 -7.97
C LEU A 242 -7.31 -12.78 -9.25
N TYR A 243 -7.23 -11.85 -10.21
CA TYR A 243 -8.03 -11.88 -11.42
C TYR A 243 -7.15 -11.63 -12.65
N PRO A 244 -6.33 -12.62 -13.07
CA PRO A 244 -5.43 -12.47 -14.19
C PRO A 244 -6.19 -12.47 -15.53
N MET A 245 -6.07 -11.37 -16.26
CA MET A 245 -6.78 -11.08 -17.51
C MET A 245 -5.86 -11.05 -18.72
N THR A 246 -4.56 -10.85 -18.55
CA THR A 246 -3.56 -10.88 -19.64
C THR A 246 -2.68 -12.14 -19.60
N SER A 247 -1.97 -12.44 -20.70
CA SER A 247 -1.01 -13.54 -20.73
C SER A 247 0.18 -13.30 -19.80
N ALA A 248 0.61 -12.05 -19.63
CA ALA A 248 1.68 -11.67 -18.70
C ALA A 248 1.27 -11.91 -17.24
N GLU A 249 0.05 -11.51 -16.86
CA GLU A 249 -0.48 -11.70 -15.51
C GLU A 249 -0.61 -13.19 -15.17
N ARG A 250 -1.12 -14.01 -16.10
CA ARG A 250 -1.18 -15.48 -15.93
C ARG A 250 0.19 -16.14 -15.81
N ALA A 251 1.25 -15.49 -16.30
CA ALA A 251 2.63 -15.94 -16.15
C ALA A 251 3.33 -15.32 -14.93
N GLY A 252 2.58 -14.72 -13.99
CA GLY A 252 3.11 -14.13 -12.76
C GLY A 252 3.80 -12.78 -12.93
N ARG A 253 3.72 -12.16 -14.12
CA ARG A 253 4.34 -10.85 -14.37
C ARG A 253 3.34 -9.73 -14.14
N MET A 254 3.48 -9.06 -13.00
CA MET A 254 2.63 -7.95 -12.60
C MET A 254 3.11 -6.61 -13.18
N SER A 255 2.19 -5.78 -13.64
CA SER A 255 2.53 -4.50 -14.27
C SER A 255 2.95 -3.46 -13.23
N GLY A 256 4.09 -2.83 -13.48
CA GLY A 256 4.67 -1.81 -12.58
C GLY A 256 5.44 -2.38 -11.39
N ALA A 257 5.62 -3.70 -11.30
CA ALA A 257 6.43 -4.32 -10.25
C ALA A 257 7.87 -3.78 -10.28
N PRO A 258 8.46 -3.44 -9.12
CA PRO A 258 9.80 -2.87 -9.06
C PRO A 258 10.87 -3.97 -9.13
N ALA A 259 12.11 -3.55 -9.37
CA ALA A 259 13.24 -4.36 -8.96
C ALA A 259 13.27 -4.44 -7.42
N VAL A 260 13.46 -5.63 -6.88
CA VAL A 260 13.51 -5.86 -5.43
C VAL A 260 14.98 -5.86 -5.00
N PRO A 261 15.39 -4.94 -4.10
CA PRO A 261 16.75 -4.94 -3.59
C PRO A 261 17.09 -6.22 -2.84
N SER A 262 18.38 -6.56 -2.77
CA SER A 262 18.83 -7.68 -1.95
C SER A 262 18.54 -7.43 -0.47
N VAL A 263 18.03 -8.46 0.19
CA VAL A 263 17.71 -8.39 1.61
C VAL A 263 18.99 -8.42 2.44
N PRO A 264 19.16 -7.53 3.45
CA PRO A 264 20.31 -7.61 4.34
C PRO A 264 20.30 -8.93 5.14
N PRO A 265 21.47 -9.47 5.51
CA PRO A 265 21.55 -10.62 6.41
C PRO A 265 20.86 -10.32 7.75
N LEU A 266 20.25 -11.34 8.36
CA LEU A 266 19.54 -11.21 9.63
C LEU A 266 20.42 -10.64 10.75
N GLU A 267 21.72 -10.92 10.75
CA GLU A 267 22.69 -10.34 11.68
C GLU A 267 22.75 -8.80 11.61
N LYS A 268 22.63 -8.21 10.41
CA LYS A 268 22.59 -6.75 10.25
C LYS A 268 21.26 -6.17 10.76
N ILE A 269 20.16 -6.89 10.55
CA ILE A 269 18.85 -6.51 11.08
C ILE A 269 18.91 -6.51 12.62
N ARG A 270 19.46 -7.57 13.22
CA ARG A 270 19.70 -7.70 14.68
C ARG A 270 20.60 -6.61 15.25
N ALA A 271 21.67 -6.24 14.54
CA ALA A 271 22.56 -5.16 14.97
C ALA A 271 21.81 -3.80 15.07
N GLY A 272 20.79 -3.59 14.23
CA GLY A 272 19.89 -2.43 14.33
C GLY A 272 18.94 -2.49 15.53
N VAL A 273 18.60 -3.68 16.02
CA VAL A 273 17.77 -3.90 17.24
C VAL A 273 18.61 -3.77 18.51
N ALA A 274 19.87 -4.22 18.48
CA ALA A 274 20.77 -4.31 19.63
C ALA A 274 21.11 -2.97 20.31
N PHE A 275 20.81 -1.83 19.68
CA PHE A 275 20.86 -0.51 20.34
C PHE A 275 19.70 -0.27 21.33
N SER A 276 18.73 -1.19 21.42
CA SER A 276 17.50 -1.05 22.22
C SER A 276 17.46 -1.91 23.49
N THR A 277 18.31 -2.94 23.59
CA THR A 277 18.25 -3.98 24.65
C THR A 277 19.17 -3.68 25.85
N LEU A 278 19.70 -2.46 25.94
CA LEU A 278 20.51 -1.96 27.08
C LEU A 278 19.70 -1.10 28.06
N LEU A 279 18.36 -1.17 28.02
CA LEU A 279 17.43 -0.59 28.99
C LEU A 279 16.52 -1.69 29.55
#